data_AF-A0A7X7VYR9-F1
#
_entry.id   AF-A0A7X7VYR9-F1
#
_cell.length_a   1.000
_cell.length_b   1.000
_cell.length_c   1.000
_cell.angle_alpha   90.00
_cell.angle_beta   90.00
_cell.angle_gamma   90.00
#
_symmetry.space_group_name_H-M   'P 1'
#
loop_
_entity.id
_entity.type
_entity.pdbx_description
1 polymer ?
#
loop_
_entity_poly.entity_id
_entity_poly.type
_entity_poly.pdbx_seq_one_letter_code
_entity_poly.pdbx_strand_id
1 'polypeptide(L)'
;MRRPGFFIIAVVLVLILLAGCSGGKENTTINNTTGDVSDDFQGIEFDRNHLLPIGSIVTLKGYFKKVMICGIGTGLVTDESNVFYDYAGCYYPAGVSGAKEYFLFNNDAIDKVYFIGYEDEEGQEYRDIMEDVIKQERKGKRPENMERGG
;
A
#
# COMPACT_ATOMS: atom_id res chain seq x y z
N MET A 1 49.36 -10.82 -41.75
CA MET A 1 48.47 -9.90 -42.50
C MET A 1 47.03 -10.09 -42.01
N ARG A 2 46.63 -9.39 -40.92
CA ARG A 2 45.30 -9.53 -40.30
C ARG A 2 44.37 -8.46 -40.90
N ARG A 3 43.19 -8.88 -41.38
CA ARG A 3 42.24 -8.04 -42.13
C ARG A 3 41.65 -6.95 -41.21
N PRO A 4 41.64 -5.66 -41.63
CA PRO A 4 41.25 -4.53 -40.78
C PRO A 4 39.77 -4.50 -40.40
N GLY A 5 38.91 -5.29 -41.06
CA GLY A 5 37.46 -5.30 -40.81
C GLY A 5 37.02 -5.95 -39.49
N PHE A 6 37.79 -6.90 -38.94
CA PHE A 6 37.40 -7.60 -37.71
C PHE A 6 37.72 -6.81 -36.43
N PHE A 7 38.75 -5.96 -36.49
CA PHE A 7 39.15 -5.11 -35.37
C PHE A 7 38.14 -3.97 -35.13
N ILE A 8 37.56 -3.42 -36.20
CA ILE A 8 36.60 -2.32 -36.10
C ILE A 8 35.28 -2.80 -35.47
N ILE A 9 34.80 -3.99 -35.82
CA ILE A 9 33.56 -4.56 -35.26
C ILE A 9 33.73 -4.88 -33.76
N ALA A 10 34.90 -5.39 -33.35
CA ALA A 10 35.18 -5.63 -31.93
C ALA A 10 35.28 -4.34 -31.11
N VAL A 11 35.81 -3.25 -31.67
CA VAL A 11 35.91 -1.95 -30.99
C VAL A 11 34.53 -1.29 -30.82
N VAL A 12 33.62 -1.46 -31.78
CA VAL A 12 32.26 -0.89 -31.71
C VAL A 12 31.37 -1.63 -30.69
N LEU A 13 31.52 -2.95 -30.54
CA LEU A 13 30.78 -3.73 -29.53
C LEU A 13 31.23 -3.46 -28.09
N VAL A 14 32.50 -3.07 -27.88
CA VAL A 14 33.04 -2.73 -26.55
C VAL A 14 32.61 -1.33 -26.09
N LEU A 15 32.32 -0.41 -27.02
CA LEU A 15 31.85 0.95 -26.68
C LEU A 15 30.41 1.00 -26.14
N ILE A 16 29.56 0.02 -26.48
CA ILE A 16 28.16 -0.01 -26.01
C ILE A 16 28.05 -0.50 -24.55
N LEU A 17 29.07 -1.17 -24.02
CA LEU A 17 29.09 -1.67 -22.63
C LEU A 17 29.67 -0.68 -21.61
N LEU A 18 30.17 0.48 -22.05
CA LEU A 18 30.77 1.51 -21.20
C LEU A 18 29.85 2.70 -20.90
N ALA A 19 28.57 2.65 -21.31
CA ALA A 19 27.54 3.55 -20.78
C ALA A 19 27.19 3.13 -19.33
N GLY A 20 28.13 3.40 -18.44
CA GLY A 20 28.04 3.14 -17.02
C GLY A 20 27.09 4.06 -16.26
N CYS A 21 26.81 3.59 -15.05
CA CYS A 21 26.13 4.18 -13.91
C CYS A 21 26.04 5.71 -13.84
N SER A 22 24.83 6.22 -13.57
CA SER A 22 24.67 7.49 -12.86
C SER A 22 24.22 7.18 -11.44
N GLY A 23 25.15 7.31 -10.49
CA GLY A 23 24.83 7.49 -9.08
C GLY A 23 24.63 8.97 -8.82
N GLY A 24 23.40 9.35 -8.44
CA GLY A 24 23.09 10.66 -7.88
C GLY A 24 22.48 10.48 -6.50
N LYS A 25 23.25 10.77 -5.44
CA LYS A 25 22.67 11.19 -4.17
C LYS A 25 22.18 12.61 -4.39
N GLU A 26 20.87 12.84 -4.36
CA GLU A 26 20.34 14.18 -4.15
C GLU A 26 19.65 14.23 -2.79
N ASN A 27 20.30 14.94 -1.88
CA ASN A 27 19.74 15.30 -0.59
C ASN A 27 18.58 16.26 -0.88
N THR A 28 17.35 15.85 -0.58
CA THR A 28 16.22 16.79 -0.69
C THR A 28 16.45 17.92 0.32
N THR A 29 16.72 19.08 -0.24
CA THR A 29 16.86 20.34 0.48
C THR A 29 15.48 20.66 1.06
N ILE A 30 15.34 20.68 2.39
CA ILE A 30 14.15 21.22 3.03
C ILE A 30 14.21 22.73 2.88
N ASN A 31 13.62 23.22 1.79
CA ASN A 31 13.36 24.64 1.61
C ASN A 31 12.16 24.98 2.50
N ASN A 32 12.44 25.35 3.75
CA ASN A 32 11.46 25.99 4.62
C ASN A 32 11.03 27.32 3.96
N THR A 33 10.00 27.26 3.14
CA THR A 33 9.34 28.44 2.58
C THR A 33 7.95 28.50 3.20
N THR A 34 7.80 29.41 4.16
CA THR A 34 6.50 29.89 4.63
C THR A 34 5.82 30.63 3.47
N GLY A 35 4.83 30.00 2.85
CA GLY A 35 3.98 30.61 1.82
C GLY A 35 3.21 29.55 1.04
N ASP A 36 1.88 29.62 1.13
CA ASP A 36 0.86 28.92 0.31
C ASP A 36 0.73 27.39 0.49
N VAL A 37 -0.17 26.99 1.40
CA VAL A 37 -0.67 25.61 1.50
C VAL A 37 -1.62 25.37 0.33
N SER A 38 -1.10 24.89 -0.79
CA SER A 38 -1.92 24.34 -1.88
C SER A 38 -2.57 23.04 -1.41
N ASP A 39 -3.89 22.97 -1.53
CA ASP A 39 -4.81 21.86 -1.21
C ASP A 39 -4.61 20.59 -2.08
N ASP A 40 -3.50 20.50 -2.82
CA ASP A 40 -3.25 19.49 -3.86
C ASP A 40 -2.46 18.27 -3.36
N PHE A 41 -2.55 17.91 -2.09
CA PHE A 41 -2.01 16.62 -1.66
C PHE A 41 -2.88 15.48 -2.21
N GLN A 42 -2.41 14.85 -3.29
CA GLN A 42 -3.09 13.74 -3.97
C GLN A 42 -2.92 12.39 -3.26
N GLY A 43 -2.10 12.32 -2.20
CA GLY A 43 -1.79 11.07 -1.51
C GLY A 43 -0.61 10.32 -2.13
N ILE A 44 -0.06 9.39 -1.37
CA ILE A 44 0.88 8.38 -1.85
C ILE A 44 0.07 7.36 -2.67
N GLU A 45 0.55 7.05 -3.87
CA GLU A 45 -0.03 5.97 -4.68
C GLU A 45 0.25 4.61 -4.05
N PHE A 46 -0.74 3.73 -4.02
CA PHE A 46 -0.62 2.37 -3.48
C PHE A 46 -1.48 1.38 -4.27
N ASP A 47 -1.10 0.12 -4.27
CA ASP A 47 -1.89 -0.94 -4.90
C ASP A 47 -3.13 -1.25 -4.04
N ARG A 48 -4.31 -0.96 -4.59
CA ARG A 48 -5.60 -1.20 -3.92
C ARG A 48 -6.00 -2.68 -3.87
N ASN A 49 -5.27 -3.55 -4.54
CA ASN A 49 -5.44 -5.01 -4.43
C ASN A 49 -4.64 -5.62 -3.29
N HIS A 50 -3.71 -4.86 -2.71
CA HIS A 50 -2.87 -5.29 -1.61
C HIS A 50 -3.18 -4.53 -0.32
N LEU A 51 -2.92 -5.20 0.80
CA LEU A 51 -3.13 -4.61 2.11
C LEU A 51 -1.95 -3.71 2.50
N LEU A 52 -2.26 -2.50 2.99
CA LEU A 52 -1.28 -1.62 3.62
C LEU A 52 -0.80 -2.16 4.99
N PRO A 53 0.48 -1.92 5.35
CA PRO A 53 1.02 -2.16 6.70
C PRO A 53 0.25 -1.43 7.80
N ILE A 54 0.26 -2.02 9.00
CA ILE A 54 -0.12 -1.29 10.22
C ILE A 54 0.78 -0.07 10.41
N GLY A 55 0.25 0.97 11.07
CA GLY A 55 0.91 2.26 11.18
C GLY A 55 0.75 3.16 9.96
N SER A 56 0.21 2.66 8.83
CA SER A 56 -0.14 3.49 7.69
C SER A 56 -1.19 4.54 8.07
N ILE A 57 -1.02 5.77 7.58
CA ILE A 57 -1.92 6.89 7.85
C ILE A 57 -2.76 7.18 6.60
N VAL A 58 -4.08 7.09 6.72
CA VAL A 58 -5.02 7.21 5.61
C VAL A 58 -6.17 8.15 5.92
N THR A 59 -6.86 8.62 4.90
CA THR A 59 -8.25 9.12 5.01
C THR A 59 -9.20 8.14 4.34
N LEU A 60 -10.45 8.12 4.78
CA LEU A 60 -11.50 7.32 4.19
C LEU A 60 -12.39 8.19 3.28
N LYS A 61 -13.00 7.58 2.26
CA LYS A 61 -13.90 8.28 1.32
C LYS A 61 -15.01 9.01 2.08
N GLY A 62 -15.14 10.31 1.84
CA GLY A 62 -16.14 11.16 2.50
C GLY A 62 -15.77 11.64 3.91
N TYR A 63 -14.58 11.31 4.41
CA TYR A 63 -14.10 11.73 5.73
C TYR A 63 -12.76 12.48 5.63
N PHE A 64 -12.66 13.59 6.36
CA PHE A 64 -11.44 14.42 6.35
C PHE A 64 -10.43 14.07 7.47
N LYS A 65 -10.88 13.31 8.49
CA LYS A 65 -10.01 12.92 9.61
C LYS A 65 -9.08 11.79 9.20
N LYS A 66 -7.80 11.91 9.56
CA LYS A 66 -6.80 10.87 9.37
C LYS A 66 -7.02 9.73 10.36
N VAL A 67 -6.81 8.51 9.87
CA VAL A 67 -6.88 7.26 10.61
C VAL A 67 -5.54 6.55 10.46
N MET A 68 -5.03 6.00 11.56
CA MET A 68 -3.91 5.07 11.55
C MET A 68 -4.45 3.65 11.52
N ILE A 69 -3.96 2.81 10.61
CA ILE A 69 -4.25 1.38 10.61
C ILE A 69 -3.56 0.75 11.83
N CYS A 70 -4.32 0.08 12.68
CA CYS A 70 -3.82 -0.56 13.91
C CYS A 70 -3.88 -2.09 13.86
N GLY A 71 -4.70 -2.66 12.97
CA GLY A 71 -4.83 -4.10 12.82
C GLY A 71 -5.34 -4.48 11.44
N ILE A 72 -5.07 -5.72 11.05
CA ILE A 72 -5.42 -6.29 9.74
C ILE A 72 -6.34 -7.50 9.97
N GLY A 73 -7.39 -7.63 9.14
CA GLY A 73 -8.34 -8.73 9.14
C GLY A 73 -9.10 -8.87 10.46
N THR A 74 -9.87 -7.84 10.82
CA THR A 74 -10.63 -7.81 12.08
C THR A 74 -12.08 -8.20 11.84
N GLY A 75 -12.53 -9.23 12.55
CA GLY A 75 -13.93 -9.66 12.58
C GLY A 75 -14.69 -9.06 13.76
N LEU A 76 -15.93 -8.65 13.52
CA LEU A 76 -16.91 -8.39 14.57
C LEU A 76 -17.89 -9.57 14.60
N VAL A 77 -17.86 -10.33 15.69
CA VAL A 77 -18.87 -11.35 15.98
C VAL A 77 -20.10 -10.62 16.49
N THR A 78 -21.18 -10.68 15.72
CA THR A 78 -22.50 -10.22 16.16
C THR A 78 -23.41 -11.43 16.36
N ASP A 79 -24.49 -11.27 17.12
CA ASP A 79 -25.47 -12.33 17.38
C ASP A 79 -26.12 -12.86 16.09
N GLU A 80 -26.14 -12.06 15.02
CA GLU A 80 -26.81 -12.35 13.75
C GLU A 80 -25.82 -12.74 12.63
N SER A 81 -24.58 -12.26 12.67
CA SER A 81 -23.56 -12.56 11.64
C SER A 81 -22.13 -12.25 12.08
N ASN A 82 -21.16 -12.93 11.48
CA ASN A 82 -19.76 -12.54 11.55
C ASN A 82 -19.46 -11.57 10.39
N VAL A 83 -19.27 -10.29 10.70
CA VAL A 83 -18.85 -9.29 9.71
C VAL A 83 -17.33 -9.15 9.77
N PHE A 84 -16.67 -9.27 8.63
CA PHE A 84 -15.22 -9.26 8.52
C PHE A 84 -14.77 -7.99 7.78
N TYR A 85 -13.77 -7.29 8.33
CA TYR A 85 -13.22 -6.06 7.78
C TYR A 85 -11.73 -6.20 7.53
N ASP A 86 -11.22 -5.50 6.51
CA ASP A 86 -9.79 -5.54 6.18
C ASP A 86 -8.95 -4.89 7.28
N TYR A 87 -9.46 -3.84 7.93
CA TYR A 87 -8.71 -3.06 8.90
C TYR A 87 -9.50 -2.72 10.16
N ALA A 88 -8.74 -2.58 11.25
CA ALA A 88 -9.09 -1.78 12.41
C ALA A 88 -8.16 -0.58 12.48
N GLY A 89 -8.68 0.61 12.79
CA GLY A 89 -7.85 1.81 12.93
C GLY A 89 -8.32 2.76 14.03
N CYS A 90 -7.44 3.69 14.42
CA CYS A 90 -7.70 4.75 15.40
C CYS A 90 -7.45 6.14 14.79
N TYR A 91 -7.92 7.20 15.45
CA TYR A 91 -7.70 8.55 14.95
C TYR A 91 -6.22 8.95 15.02
N TYR A 92 -5.70 9.54 13.96
CA TYR A 92 -4.37 10.16 13.97
C TYR A 92 -4.47 11.67 14.18
N PRO A 93 -3.63 12.31 15.03
CA PRO A 93 -2.54 11.72 15.83
C PRO A 93 -2.96 11.28 17.25
N ALA A 94 -4.25 11.41 17.60
CA ALA A 94 -4.73 11.20 18.96
C ALA A 94 -4.55 9.76 19.49
N GLY A 95 -4.53 8.78 18.60
CA GLY A 95 -4.48 7.37 18.95
C GLY A 95 -5.83 6.84 19.44
N VAL A 96 -5.75 5.82 20.29
CA VAL A 96 -6.91 5.20 20.96
C VAL A 96 -7.18 5.96 22.27
N SER A 97 -8.31 6.67 22.36
CA SER A 97 -8.69 7.41 23.59
C SER A 97 -9.57 6.60 24.55
N GLY A 98 -9.96 5.37 24.20
CA GLY A 98 -10.70 4.47 25.08
C GLY A 98 -10.66 3.01 24.62
N ALA A 99 -11.02 2.09 25.51
CA ALA A 99 -10.88 0.63 25.31
C ALA A 99 -11.68 0.04 24.12
N LYS A 100 -12.56 0.81 23.48
CA LYS A 100 -13.44 0.37 22.37
C LYS A 100 -13.43 1.30 21.16
N GLU A 101 -12.36 2.07 20.96
CA GLU A 101 -12.32 3.10 19.91
C GLU A 101 -11.52 2.68 18.68
N TYR A 102 -11.85 1.51 18.15
CA TYR A 102 -11.38 1.12 16.82
C TYR A 102 -12.51 1.29 15.81
N PHE A 103 -12.19 1.91 14.68
CA PHE A 103 -13.06 1.96 13.52
C PHE A 103 -12.68 0.83 12.58
N LEU A 104 -13.67 0.08 12.12
CA LEU A 104 -13.46 -1.00 11.17
C LEU A 104 -13.80 -0.52 9.75
N PHE A 105 -12.96 -0.85 8.79
CA PHE A 105 -13.13 -0.46 7.40
C PHE A 105 -12.43 -1.42 6.44
N ASN A 106 -12.84 -1.40 5.18
CA ASN A 106 -12.25 -2.19 4.10
C ASN A 106 -11.22 -1.38 3.31
N ASN A 107 -10.34 -2.06 2.58
CA ASN A 107 -9.30 -1.42 1.76
C ASN A 107 -9.88 -0.50 0.68
N ASP A 108 -11.07 -0.83 0.16
CA ASP A 108 -11.77 -0.03 -0.83
C ASP A 108 -12.33 1.29 -0.27
N ALA A 109 -12.44 1.43 1.06
CA ALA A 109 -12.87 2.66 1.71
C ALA A 109 -11.76 3.73 1.77
N ILE A 110 -10.50 3.35 1.52
CA ILE A 110 -9.36 4.27 1.57
C ILE A 110 -9.43 5.28 0.41
N ASP A 111 -9.35 6.54 0.76
CA ASP A 111 -9.31 7.67 -0.18
C ASP A 111 -7.86 8.04 -0.50
N LYS A 112 -7.11 8.51 0.51
CA LYS A 112 -5.72 8.96 0.38
C LYS A 112 -4.82 8.28 1.40
N VAL A 113 -3.59 8.00 1.00
CA VAL A 113 -2.51 7.55 1.90
C VAL A 113 -1.54 8.71 2.15
N TYR A 114 -1.22 8.97 3.40
CA TYR A 114 -0.28 10.02 3.82
C TYR A 114 1.06 9.43 4.25
N PHE A 115 1.05 8.18 4.68
CA PHE A 115 2.23 7.46 5.15
C PHE A 115 1.98 5.96 5.01
N ILE A 116 2.97 5.23 4.49
CA ILE A 116 2.99 3.78 4.51
C ILE A 116 3.69 3.38 5.81
N GLY A 117 3.03 2.53 6.60
CA GLY A 117 3.53 2.05 7.87
C GLY A 117 4.85 1.30 7.75
N TYR A 118 5.51 1.10 8.89
CA TYR A 118 6.73 0.31 8.94
C TYR A 118 6.46 -1.13 8.50
N GLU A 119 7.39 -1.68 7.74
CA GLU A 119 7.34 -3.04 7.26
C GLU A 119 8.76 -3.62 7.16
N ASP A 120 8.91 -4.83 7.70
CA ASP A 120 10.02 -5.74 7.46
C ASP A 120 9.48 -7.09 6.96
N GLU A 121 10.35 -8.10 6.86
CA GLU A 121 10.01 -9.43 6.36
C GLU A 121 8.86 -10.09 7.14
N GLU A 122 8.86 -10.00 8.47
CA GLU A 122 7.77 -10.52 9.30
C GLU A 122 6.46 -9.78 9.02
N GLY A 123 6.51 -8.46 8.94
CA GLY A 123 5.36 -7.63 8.60
C GLY A 123 4.80 -7.92 7.19
N GLN A 124 5.67 -8.23 6.22
CA GLN A 124 5.27 -8.62 4.87
C GLN A 124 4.58 -9.99 4.87
N GLU A 125 5.22 -11.00 5.45
CA GLU A 125 4.70 -12.36 5.51
C GLU A 125 3.32 -12.39 6.19
N TYR A 126 3.18 -11.66 7.31
CA TYR A 126 1.89 -11.56 8.00
C TYR A 126 0.80 -10.95 7.11
N ARG A 127 1.11 -9.92 6.31
CA ARG A 127 0.12 -9.32 5.42
C ARG A 127 -0.28 -10.23 4.28
N ASP A 128 0.67 -10.94 3.68
CA ASP A 128 0.39 -11.90 2.61
C ASP A 128 -0.55 -13.01 3.10
N ILE A 129 -0.29 -13.54 4.31
CA ILE A 129 -1.18 -14.52 4.96
C ILE A 129 -2.58 -13.93 5.15
N MET A 130 -2.68 -12.70 5.67
CA MET A 130 -3.98 -12.08 5.94
C MET A 130 -4.77 -11.74 4.68
N GLU A 131 -4.09 -11.37 3.58
CA GLU A 131 -4.73 -11.22 2.28
C GLU A 131 -5.42 -12.50 1.83
N ASP A 132 -4.75 -13.64 1.97
CA ASP A 132 -5.31 -14.92 1.60
C ASP A 132 -6.48 -15.31 2.49
N VAL A 133 -6.37 -15.10 3.81
CA VAL A 133 -7.48 -15.31 4.76
C VAL A 133 -8.70 -14.47 4.35
N ILE A 134 -8.51 -13.17 4.10
CA ILE A 134 -9.57 -12.26 3.66
C ILE A 134 -10.22 -12.73 2.36
N LYS A 135 -9.41 -13.16 1.38
CA LYS A 135 -9.90 -13.67 0.09
C LYS A 135 -10.76 -14.93 0.29
N GLN A 136 -10.38 -15.83 1.20
CA GLN A 136 -11.16 -17.05 1.48
C GLN A 136 -12.47 -16.75 2.20
N GLU A 137 -12.45 -15.90 3.23
CA GLU A 137 -13.65 -15.47 3.96
C GLU A 137 -14.70 -14.85 3.03
N ARG A 138 -14.24 -14.04 2.07
CA ARG A 138 -15.12 -13.44 1.05
C ARG A 138 -15.66 -14.46 0.05
N LYS A 139 -14.88 -15.50 -0.30
CA LYS A 139 -15.35 -16.58 -1.19
C LYS A 139 -16.36 -17.50 -0.52
N GLY A 140 -16.21 -17.79 0.77
CA GLY A 140 -17.11 -18.64 1.56
C GLY A 140 -18.52 -18.05 1.75
N LYS A 141 -18.71 -16.75 1.46
CA LYS A 141 -20.01 -16.06 1.52
C LYS A 141 -20.71 -15.92 0.16
N ARG A 142 -20.20 -16.50 -0.94
CA ARG A 142 -20.96 -16.58 -2.19
C ARG A 142 -22.13 -17.55 -1.98
N PRO A 143 -23.40 -17.14 -2.19
CA PRO A 143 -24.50 -18.08 -2.10
C PRO A 143 -24.32 -19.17 -3.17
N GLU A 144 -24.46 -20.43 -2.76
CA GLU A 144 -24.34 -21.62 -3.61
C GLU A 144 -25.44 -21.69 -4.69
N ASN A 145 -26.36 -20.73 -4.73
CA ASN A 145 -27.56 -20.76 -5.58
C ASN A 145 -27.56 -19.65 -6.64
N MET A 146 -26.46 -19.47 -7.38
CA MET A 146 -26.56 -18.82 -8.69
C MET A 146 -26.73 -19.90 -9.76
N GLU A 147 -27.99 -20.32 -9.94
CA GLU A 147 -28.39 -21.04 -11.14
C GLU A 147 -27.89 -20.27 -12.36
N ARG A 148 -27.22 -20.97 -13.28
CA ARG A 148 -27.06 -20.48 -14.64
C ARG A 148 -28.46 -20.39 -15.24
N GLY A 149 -29.06 -19.20 -15.19
CA GLY A 149 -30.16 -18.87 -16.07
C GLY A 149 -29.65 -18.84 -17.50
N GLY A 150 -30.17 -19.75 -18.33
CA GLY A 150 -30.07 -19.71 -19.78
C GLY A 150 -31.05 -18.73 -20.41
#